data_AF-R0KNC1-F1
#
_entry.id   AF-R0KNC1-F1
#
_cell.length_a   1.000
_cell.length_b   1.000
_cell.length_c   1.000
_cell.angle_alpha   90.00
_cell.angle_beta   90.00
_cell.angle_gamma   90.00
#
_symmetry.space_group_name_H-M   'P 1'
#
loop_
_entity.id
_entity.type
_entity.pdbx_description
1 polymer ?
#
loop_
_entity_poly.entity_id
_entity_poly.type
_entity_poly.pdbx_seq_one_letter_code
_entity_poly.pdbx_strand_id
1 'polypeptide(L)'
;MNSNQTEQELIFMIDSLEKYYDPTSPQYKFKYVFYNKVNHPFSRPMDFPEDLWNKSITSDSSMMPVILKGSEIEQRKKQQVEVASKINGSYDYLQDKVNMLRIRSEKIRSRINSCIALYRKIENNIYNKYREKKIETALMDEIYKLDTKIDGRSRLYVADKKDEILEYLLSLKNNLQDLLNKINDNLYEYEKRTFVYNNINKIY
;
A
#
# COMPACT_ATOMS: atom_id res chain seq x y z
N MET A 1 74.05 25.33 -31.81
CA MET A 1 73.27 25.07 -30.59
C MET A 1 72.07 24.19 -30.96
N ASN A 2 72.16 22.91 -30.59
CA ASN A 2 71.11 22.04 -30.05
C ASN A 2 69.87 21.60 -30.88
N SER A 3 70.00 21.24 -32.16
CA SER A 3 68.95 20.43 -32.84
C SER A 3 68.62 19.13 -32.09
N ASN A 4 69.61 18.46 -31.50
CA ASN A 4 69.39 17.22 -30.75
C ASN A 4 68.56 17.40 -29.46
N GLN A 5 68.56 18.58 -28.83
CA GLN A 5 67.73 18.81 -27.64
C GLN A 5 66.28 19.04 -28.03
N THR A 6 66.05 19.81 -29.10
CA THR A 6 64.70 20.06 -29.61
C THR A 6 64.03 18.77 -30.11
N GLU A 7 64.78 17.87 -30.75
CA GLU A 7 64.28 16.55 -31.14
C GLU A 7 63.93 15.67 -29.94
N GLN A 8 64.76 15.65 -28.90
CA GLN A 8 64.48 14.90 -27.67
C GLN A 8 63.26 15.44 -26.91
N GLU A 9 63.08 16.77 -26.87
CA GLU A 9 61.90 17.41 -26.29
C GLU A 9 60.63 17.07 -27.07
N LEU A 10 60.69 17.07 -28.41
CA LEU A 10 59.55 16.70 -29.26
C LEU A 10 59.15 15.23 -29.08
N ILE A 11 60.13 14.32 -29.04
CA ILE A 11 59.86 12.89 -28.77
C ILE A 11 59.22 12.72 -27.39
N PHE A 12 59.75 13.40 -26.36
CA PHE A 12 59.16 13.38 -25.03
C PHE A 12 57.72 13.91 -24.99
N MET A 13 57.43 14.98 -25.75
CA MET A 13 56.06 15.50 -25.87
C MET A 13 55.13 14.52 -26.56
N ILE A 14 55.58 13.85 -27.63
CA ILE A 14 54.80 12.84 -28.34
C ILE A 14 54.52 11.64 -27.42
N ASP A 15 55.54 11.09 -26.75
CA ASP A 15 55.39 9.99 -25.79
C ASP A 15 54.42 10.36 -24.65
N SER A 16 54.48 11.60 -24.18
CA SER A 16 53.58 12.10 -23.15
C SER A 16 52.15 12.24 -23.68
N LEU A 17 51.97 12.73 -24.91
CA LEU A 17 50.67 12.82 -25.57
C LEU A 17 50.06 11.43 -25.76
N GLU A 18 50.81 10.45 -26.25
CA GLU A 18 50.32 9.08 -26.37
C GLU A 18 49.83 8.53 -25.02
N LYS A 19 50.62 8.73 -23.96
CA LYS A 19 50.25 8.34 -22.59
C LYS A 19 49.04 9.10 -22.04
N TYR A 20 48.73 10.30 -22.49
CA TYR A 20 47.52 11.03 -22.08
C TYR A 20 46.24 10.46 -22.70
N TYR A 21 46.33 9.79 -23.85
CA TYR A 21 45.19 9.23 -24.58
C TYR A 21 45.06 7.71 -24.44
N ASP A 22 46.06 7.03 -23.86
CA ASP A 22 45.99 5.60 -23.53
C ASP A 22 45.25 5.36 -22.19
N PRO A 23 44.09 4.65 -22.17
CA PRO A 23 43.36 4.34 -20.94
C PRO A 23 44.14 3.48 -19.92
N THR A 24 45.14 2.72 -20.37
CA THR A 24 45.97 1.89 -19.49
C THR A 24 47.04 2.71 -18.76
N SER A 25 47.40 3.86 -19.33
CA SER A 25 48.39 4.77 -18.77
C SER A 25 47.91 5.41 -17.45
N PRO A 26 48.78 5.51 -16.43
CA PRO A 26 48.52 6.31 -15.23
C PRO A 26 48.28 7.79 -15.55
N GLN A 27 48.81 8.29 -16.67
CA GLN A 27 48.67 9.67 -17.10
C GLN A 27 47.37 9.94 -17.86
N TYR A 28 46.54 8.93 -18.12
CA TYR A 28 45.31 9.09 -18.91
C TYR A 28 44.48 10.32 -18.50
N LYS A 29 44.18 11.19 -19.46
CA LYS A 29 43.60 12.51 -19.22
C LYS A 29 42.11 12.47 -18.92
N PHE A 30 41.37 11.52 -19.50
CA PHE A 30 39.90 11.47 -19.42
C PHE A 30 39.42 10.64 -18.24
N LYS A 31 39.74 11.10 -17.04
CA LYS A 31 39.28 10.51 -15.78
C LYS A 31 38.21 11.40 -15.16
N TYR A 32 37.12 10.79 -14.71
CA TYR A 32 36.00 11.52 -14.12
C TYR A 32 35.63 10.92 -12.77
N VAL A 33 35.21 11.79 -11.84
CA VAL A 33 34.72 11.36 -10.54
C VAL A 33 33.22 11.13 -10.62
N PHE A 34 32.81 9.93 -10.23
CA PHE A 34 31.41 9.52 -10.05
C PHE A 34 31.16 9.22 -8.58
N TYR A 35 29.90 9.08 -8.20
CA TYR A 35 29.50 8.73 -6.84
C TYR A 35 28.74 7.41 -6.83
N ASN A 36 29.20 6.51 -5.96
CA ASN A 36 28.52 5.26 -5.66
C ASN A 36 27.78 5.40 -4.35
N LYS A 37 26.51 4.98 -4.33
CA LYS A 37 25.76 4.86 -3.08
C LYS A 37 26.24 3.63 -2.30
N VAL A 38 26.67 3.83 -1.06
CA VAL A 38 27.16 2.79 -0.16
C VAL A 38 26.45 2.86 1.19
N ASN A 39 26.30 1.70 1.84
CA ASN A 39 25.62 1.58 3.14
C ASN A 39 26.62 1.36 4.30
N HIS A 40 27.91 1.47 4.03
CA HIS A 40 28.98 1.25 4.99
C HIS A 40 29.95 2.43 4.98
N PRO A 41 30.69 2.67 6.09
CA PRO A 41 31.81 3.60 6.08
C PRO A 41 32.80 3.25 4.98
N PHE A 42 33.39 4.27 4.35
CA PHE A 42 34.38 4.10 3.29
C PHE A 42 35.61 4.96 3.55
N SER A 43 36.74 4.52 3.02
CA SER A 43 38.02 5.22 3.08
C SER A 43 38.57 5.43 1.66
N ARG A 44 39.56 6.32 1.54
CA ARG A 44 40.22 6.61 0.26
C ARG A 44 40.85 5.35 -0.35
N PRO A 45 40.51 4.97 -1.59
CA PRO A 45 41.22 3.93 -2.33
C PRO A 45 42.67 4.33 -2.62
N MET A 46 43.59 3.36 -2.68
CA MET A 46 45.03 3.63 -2.90
C MET A 46 45.32 4.31 -4.25
N ASP A 47 44.51 3.99 -5.25
CA ASP A 47 44.56 4.50 -6.62
C ASP A 47 43.84 5.85 -6.80
N PHE A 48 43.21 6.38 -5.74
CA PHE A 48 42.54 7.68 -5.76
C PHE A 48 43.47 8.77 -5.23
N PRO A 49 43.89 9.77 -6.04
CA PRO A 49 44.77 10.85 -5.59
C PRO A 49 44.21 11.63 -4.41
N GLU A 50 45.03 11.88 -3.39
CA GLU A 50 44.59 12.49 -2.13
C GLU A 50 43.96 13.88 -2.30
N ASP A 51 44.59 14.75 -3.09
CA ASP A 51 44.05 16.10 -3.38
C ASP A 51 42.68 16.04 -4.03
N LEU A 52 42.47 15.08 -4.93
CA LEU A 52 41.20 14.90 -5.63
C LEU A 52 40.16 14.28 -4.68
N TRP A 53 40.56 13.34 -3.83
CA TRP A 53 39.69 12.70 -2.84
C TRP A 53 39.12 13.74 -1.88
N ASN A 54 39.98 14.57 -1.30
CA ASN A 54 39.57 15.61 -0.35
C ASN A 54 38.62 16.63 -0.97
N LYS A 55 38.75 16.92 -2.28
CA LYS A 55 37.83 17.78 -3.04
C LYS A 55 36.52 17.09 -3.42
N SER A 56 36.53 15.76 -3.51
CA SER A 56 35.39 14.96 -3.99
C SER A 56 34.55 14.38 -2.86
N ILE A 57 35.03 14.40 -1.61
CA ILE A 57 34.21 14.02 -0.47
C ILE A 57 33.05 15.01 -0.35
N THR A 58 31.84 14.46 -0.25
CA THR A 58 30.64 15.25 0.01
C THR A 58 30.25 15.14 1.49
N SER A 59 29.34 16.02 1.93
CA SER A 59 28.75 15.93 3.27
C SER A 59 27.86 14.69 3.46
N ASP A 60 27.44 14.04 2.36
CA ASP A 60 26.64 12.82 2.38
C ASP A 60 27.56 11.59 2.57
N SER A 61 27.49 10.98 3.75
CA SER A 61 28.29 9.80 4.10
C SER A 61 27.88 8.52 3.35
N SER A 62 26.82 8.57 2.55
CA SER A 62 26.41 7.45 1.70
C SER A 62 26.97 7.53 0.27
N MET A 63 27.64 8.62 -0.10
CA MET A 63 28.13 8.87 -1.46
C MET A 63 29.66 8.74 -1.53
N MET A 64 30.13 7.55 -1.91
CA MET A 64 31.54 7.27 -2.09
C MET A 64 32.01 7.74 -3.47
N PRO A 65 32.99 8.67 -3.57
CA PRO A 65 33.54 9.06 -4.85
C PRO A 65 34.41 7.93 -5.44
N VAL A 66 34.31 7.75 -6.75
CA VAL A 66 35.08 6.76 -7.52
C VAL A 66 35.57 7.39 -8.82
N ILE A 67 36.79 7.08 -9.22
CA ILE A 67 37.33 7.54 -10.50
C ILE A 67 37.00 6.48 -11.55
N LEU A 68 36.40 6.91 -12.65
CA LEU A 68 36.16 6.06 -13.81
C LEU A 68 36.91 6.62 -15.02
N LYS A 69 37.42 5.70 -15.85
CA LYS A 69 38.12 6.03 -17.10
C LYS A 69 37.79 5.04 -18.22
N GLY A 70 37.77 5.55 -19.45
CA GLY A 70 37.64 4.74 -20.66
C GLY A 70 36.48 3.73 -20.60
N SER A 71 36.81 2.44 -20.66
CA SER A 71 35.84 1.33 -20.67
C SER A 71 34.98 1.23 -19.40
N GLU A 72 35.44 1.76 -18.26
CA GLU A 72 34.69 1.75 -17.01
C GLU A 72 33.44 2.65 -17.08
N ILE A 73 33.50 3.72 -17.88
CA ILE A 73 32.36 4.61 -18.13
C ILE A 73 31.30 3.88 -18.97
N GLU A 74 31.75 3.13 -19.97
CA GLU A 74 30.87 2.29 -20.79
C GLU A 74 30.22 1.18 -19.96
N GLN A 75 30.98 0.57 -19.05
CA GLN A 75 30.43 -0.39 -18.08
C GLN A 75 29.42 0.27 -17.14
N ARG A 76 29.71 1.49 -16.67
CA ARG A 76 28.77 2.26 -15.83
C ARG A 76 27.46 2.53 -16.55
N LYS A 77 27.51 2.91 -17.84
CA LYS A 77 26.32 3.10 -18.67
C LYS A 77 25.50 1.80 -18.77
N LYS A 78 26.14 0.65 -18.97
CA LYS A 78 25.45 -0.66 -18.97
C LYS A 78 24.76 -0.95 -17.64
N GLN A 79 25.45 -0.70 -16.51
CA GLN A 79 24.87 -0.86 -15.18
C GLN A 79 23.65 0.06 -14.97
N GLN A 80 23.71 1.31 -15.42
CA GLN A 80 22.60 2.25 -15.32
C GLN A 80 21.38 1.78 -16.12
N VAL A 81 21.58 1.26 -17.34
CA VAL A 81 20.49 0.69 -18.15
C VAL A 81 19.87 -0.54 -17.48
N GLU A 82 20.69 -1.42 -16.92
CA GLU A 82 20.21 -2.59 -16.19
C GLU A 82 19.37 -2.20 -14.96
N VAL A 83 19.86 -1.25 -14.17
CA VAL A 83 19.15 -0.74 -12.99
C VAL A 83 17.85 -0.06 -13.40
N ALA A 84 17.84 0.75 -14.45
CA ALA A 84 16.63 1.37 -14.97
C ALA A 84 15.58 0.33 -15.38
N SER A 85 16.00 -0.75 -16.05
CA SER A 85 15.12 -1.87 -16.39
C SER A 85 14.51 -2.54 -15.15
N LYS A 86 15.32 -2.81 -14.12
CA LYS A 86 14.83 -3.37 -12.83
C LYS A 86 13.86 -2.45 -12.11
N ILE A 87 14.10 -1.14 -12.13
CA ILE A 87 13.21 -0.12 -11.55
C ILE A 87 11.87 -0.14 -12.27
N ASN A 88 11.87 -0.16 -13.61
CA ASN A 88 10.63 -0.24 -14.39
C ASN A 88 9.85 -1.52 -14.10
N GLY A 89 10.51 -2.68 -14.05
CA GLY A 89 9.84 -3.93 -13.69
C GLY A 89 9.25 -3.91 -12.27
N SER A 90 9.93 -3.24 -11.32
CA SER A 90 9.42 -3.06 -9.96
C SER A 90 8.20 -2.12 -9.92
N TYR A 91 8.22 -1.07 -10.74
CA TYR A 91 7.11 -0.14 -10.90
C TYR A 91 5.87 -0.84 -11.45
N ASP A 92 6.02 -1.62 -12.53
CA ASP A 92 4.92 -2.36 -13.14
C ASP A 92 4.29 -3.35 -12.15
N TYR A 93 5.13 -4.08 -11.40
CA TYR A 93 4.67 -4.98 -10.35
C TYR A 93 3.85 -4.27 -9.27
N LEU A 94 4.33 -3.11 -8.79
CA LEU A 94 3.61 -2.33 -7.79
C LEU A 94 2.28 -1.79 -8.35
N GLN A 95 2.27 -1.36 -9.60
CA GLN A 95 1.08 -0.90 -10.29
C GLN A 95 0.02 -2.00 -10.39
N ASP A 96 0.43 -3.23 -10.73
CA ASP A 96 -0.46 -4.39 -10.75
C ASP A 96 -1.04 -4.71 -9.37
N LYS A 97 -0.22 -4.62 -8.32
CA LYS A 97 -0.70 -4.79 -6.93
C LYS A 97 -1.72 -3.74 -6.54
N VAL A 98 -1.50 -2.48 -6.89
CA VAL A 98 -2.45 -1.39 -6.67
C VAL A 98 -3.76 -1.65 -7.40
N ASN A 99 -3.69 -2.07 -8.67
CA ASN A 99 -4.88 -2.41 -9.47
C ASN A 99 -5.68 -3.56 -8.86
N MET A 100 -5.01 -4.63 -8.42
CA MET A 100 -5.66 -5.75 -7.73
C MET A 100 -6.36 -5.31 -6.44
N LEU A 101 -5.70 -4.47 -5.63
CA LEU A 101 -6.28 -3.94 -4.40
C LEU A 101 -7.49 -3.05 -4.68
N ARG A 102 -7.46 -2.26 -5.76
CA ARG A 102 -8.60 -1.44 -6.20
C ARG A 102 -9.82 -2.29 -6.54
N ILE A 103 -9.64 -3.33 -7.36
CA ILE A 103 -10.72 -4.26 -7.72
C ILE A 103 -11.29 -4.95 -6.47
N ARG A 104 -10.43 -5.34 -5.53
CA ARG A 104 -10.85 -5.97 -4.28
C ARG A 104 -11.66 -5.00 -3.41
N SER A 105 -11.24 -3.74 -3.32
CA SER A 105 -11.98 -2.65 -2.65
C SER A 105 -13.38 -2.49 -3.25
N GLU A 106 -13.50 -2.44 -4.58
CA GLU A 106 -14.79 -2.31 -5.26
C GLU A 106 -15.72 -3.50 -4.97
N LYS A 107 -15.18 -4.73 -4.98
CA LYS A 107 -15.95 -5.93 -4.60
C LYS A 107 -16.45 -5.89 -3.16
N ILE A 108 -15.61 -5.43 -2.23
CA ILE A 108 -15.99 -5.29 -0.81
C ILE A 108 -17.09 -4.23 -0.68
N ARG A 109 -16.92 -3.07 -1.34
CA ARG A 109 -17.93 -2.00 -1.34
C ARG A 109 -19.27 -2.47 -1.88
N SER A 110 -19.26 -3.23 -2.99
CA SER A 110 -20.47 -3.83 -3.55
C SER A 110 -21.16 -4.77 -2.56
N ARG A 111 -20.40 -5.64 -1.88
CA ARG A 111 -20.94 -6.52 -0.84
C ARG A 111 -21.57 -5.76 0.32
N ILE A 112 -20.91 -4.70 0.81
CA ILE A 112 -21.45 -3.84 1.88
C ILE A 112 -22.77 -3.21 1.44
N ASN A 113 -22.83 -2.64 0.23
CA ASN A 113 -24.06 -2.05 -0.31
C ASN A 113 -25.21 -3.08 -0.40
N SER A 114 -24.90 -4.31 -0.84
CA SER A 114 -25.89 -5.40 -0.88
C SER A 114 -26.39 -5.78 0.51
N CYS A 115 -25.51 -5.84 1.52
CA CYS A 115 -25.91 -6.07 2.91
C CYS A 115 -26.81 -4.95 3.44
N ILE A 116 -26.49 -3.69 3.16
CA ILE A 116 -27.33 -2.54 3.55
C ILE A 116 -28.71 -2.65 2.88
N ALA A 117 -28.77 -3.01 1.60
CA ALA A 117 -30.04 -3.19 0.89
C ALA A 117 -30.89 -4.32 1.50
N LEU A 118 -30.27 -5.45 1.85
CA LEU A 118 -30.95 -6.55 2.55
C LEU A 118 -31.47 -6.13 3.92
N TYR A 119 -30.65 -5.42 4.71
CA TYR A 119 -31.03 -4.90 6.01
C TYR A 119 -32.28 -4.01 5.89
N ARG A 120 -32.26 -3.02 4.98
CA ARG A 120 -33.42 -2.14 4.72
C ARG A 120 -34.66 -2.92 4.29
N LYS A 121 -34.50 -3.99 3.51
CA LYS A 121 -35.62 -4.84 3.09
C LYS A 121 -36.24 -5.58 4.27
N ILE A 122 -35.40 -6.11 5.17
CA ILE A 122 -35.85 -6.79 6.39
C ILE A 122 -36.56 -5.80 7.32
N GLU A 123 -35.94 -4.64 7.56
CA GLU A 123 -36.49 -3.54 8.36
C GLU A 123 -37.86 -3.10 7.85
N ASN A 124 -37.98 -2.82 6.54
CA ASN A 124 -39.27 -2.44 5.94
C ASN A 124 -40.32 -3.54 6.04
N ASN A 125 -39.94 -4.80 5.89
CA ASN A 125 -40.86 -5.93 5.99
C ASN A 125 -41.37 -6.11 7.43
N ILE A 126 -40.47 -5.99 8.42
CA ILE A 126 -40.81 -5.96 9.84
C ILE A 126 -41.77 -4.80 10.10
N TYR A 127 -41.39 -3.58 9.73
CA TYR A 127 -42.20 -2.37 9.93
C TYR A 127 -43.61 -2.51 9.33
N ASN A 128 -43.71 -2.96 8.07
CA ASN A 128 -45.00 -3.13 7.40
C ASN A 128 -45.85 -4.23 8.06
N LYS A 129 -45.25 -5.37 8.45
CA LYS A 129 -45.97 -6.45 9.16
C LYS A 129 -46.54 -5.99 10.51
N TYR A 130 -45.82 -5.15 11.26
CA TYR A 130 -46.31 -4.62 12.53
C TYR A 130 -47.37 -3.53 12.32
N ARG A 131 -47.22 -2.70 11.28
CA ARG A 131 -48.20 -1.67 10.90
C ARG A 131 -49.54 -2.25 10.45
N GLU A 132 -49.52 -3.27 9.58
CA GLU A 132 -50.74 -3.90 9.05
C GLU A 132 -51.57 -4.62 10.11
N LYS A 133 -50.91 -5.19 11.13
CA LYS A 133 -51.60 -5.89 12.21
C LYS A 133 -52.28 -4.97 13.23
N LYS A 134 -52.19 -3.63 13.10
CA LYS A 134 -52.72 -2.64 14.07
C LYS A 134 -52.44 -3.01 15.52
N ILE A 135 -51.28 -3.61 15.79
CA ILE A 135 -50.93 -4.01 17.15
C ILE A 135 -50.36 -2.78 17.84
N GLU A 136 -51.18 -2.08 18.62
CA GLU A 136 -50.73 -1.15 19.66
C GLU A 136 -49.93 -1.97 20.70
N THR A 137 -48.65 -2.19 20.45
CA THR A 137 -47.77 -2.83 21.43
C THR A 137 -46.45 -2.08 21.50
N ALA A 138 -45.89 -2.06 22.72
CA ALA A 138 -44.59 -1.53 23.11
C ALA A 138 -43.41 -1.96 22.23
N LEU A 139 -43.60 -2.93 21.32
CA LEU A 139 -42.65 -3.38 20.32
C LEU A 139 -42.36 -2.30 19.25
N MET A 140 -43.36 -1.49 18.87
CA MET A 140 -43.11 -0.34 17.98
C MET A 140 -42.27 0.73 18.70
N ASP A 141 -42.48 0.95 20.00
CA ASP A 141 -41.63 1.85 20.80
C ASP A 141 -40.20 1.31 20.96
N GLU A 142 -39.99 -0.02 21.06
CA GLU A 142 -38.65 -0.62 21.04
C GLU A 142 -37.96 -0.51 19.66
N ILE A 143 -38.72 -0.61 18.56
CA ILE A 143 -38.21 -0.38 17.20
C ILE A 143 -37.89 1.10 16.96
N TYR A 144 -38.71 2.04 17.46
CA TYR A 144 -38.40 3.47 17.41
C TYR A 144 -37.23 3.85 18.34
N LYS A 145 -37.00 3.10 19.43
CA LYS A 145 -35.80 3.23 20.30
C LYS A 145 -34.54 2.63 19.70
N LEU A 146 -34.65 1.76 18.68
CA LEU A 146 -33.56 1.45 17.74
C LEU A 146 -33.34 2.64 16.79
N ASP A 147 -33.32 3.86 17.36
CA ASP A 147 -32.88 5.10 16.76
C ASP A 147 -31.41 4.93 16.40
N THR A 148 -31.20 4.33 15.24
CA THR A 148 -29.90 4.31 14.58
C THR A 148 -29.62 5.75 14.23
N LYS A 149 -28.92 6.45 15.13
CA LYS A 149 -28.28 7.76 14.92
C LYS A 149 -27.19 7.67 13.84
N ILE A 150 -27.53 7.12 12.68
CA ILE A 150 -26.74 7.14 11.47
C ILE A 150 -27.48 8.13 10.57
N ASP A 151 -27.18 9.41 10.77
CA ASP A 151 -27.60 10.46 9.85
C ASP A 151 -27.14 10.07 8.44
N GLY A 152 -28.11 9.80 7.56
CA GLY A 152 -27.91 9.34 6.19
C GLY A 152 -27.14 10.33 5.30
N ARG A 153 -26.78 11.51 5.82
CA ARG A 153 -25.89 12.48 5.16
C ARG A 153 -24.41 12.29 5.50
N SER A 154 -24.10 11.54 6.54
CA SER A 154 -22.73 11.31 7.00
C SER A 154 -22.07 10.22 6.15
N ARG A 155 -21.05 10.59 5.37
CA ARG A 155 -20.14 9.59 4.79
C ARG A 155 -19.42 8.90 5.96
N LEU A 156 -19.72 7.63 6.20
CA LEU A 156 -18.99 6.80 7.16
C LEU A 156 -17.56 6.59 6.62
N TYR A 157 -16.61 7.40 7.08
CA TYR A 157 -15.20 7.21 6.79
C TYR A 157 -14.67 6.07 7.67
N VAL A 158 -14.43 4.91 7.05
CA VAL A 158 -13.95 3.67 7.70
C VAL A 158 -12.51 3.80 8.24
N ALA A 159 -11.79 4.88 7.91
CA ALA A 159 -10.38 5.03 8.22
C ALA A 159 -10.09 5.25 9.71
N ASP A 160 -10.91 6.01 10.43
CA ASP A 160 -10.52 6.50 11.77
C ASP A 160 -11.23 5.80 12.95
N LYS A 161 -12.27 4.98 12.68
CA LYS A 161 -13.16 4.41 13.72
C LYS A 161 -13.47 2.93 13.51
N LYS A 162 -12.51 2.18 12.97
CA LYS A 162 -12.68 0.76 12.63
C LYS A 162 -13.15 -0.06 13.83
N ASP A 163 -12.53 0.14 14.98
CA ASP A 163 -12.81 -0.67 16.18
C ASP A 163 -14.16 -0.29 16.80
N GLU A 164 -14.51 1.01 16.84
CA GLU A 164 -15.82 1.49 17.27
C GLU A 164 -16.96 0.94 16.39
N ILE A 165 -16.75 0.90 15.07
CA ILE A 165 -17.72 0.32 14.12
C ILE A 165 -17.85 -1.19 14.34
N LEU A 166 -16.74 -1.88 14.64
CA LEU A 166 -16.73 -3.32 14.90
C LEU A 166 -17.47 -3.67 16.19
N GLU A 167 -17.24 -2.92 17.27
CA GLU A 167 -17.97 -3.06 18.53
C GLU A 167 -19.47 -2.79 18.35
N TYR A 168 -19.82 -1.74 17.59
CA TYR A 168 -21.21 -1.45 17.28
C TYR A 168 -21.87 -2.59 16.48
N LEU A 169 -21.21 -3.12 15.46
CA LEU A 169 -21.73 -4.24 14.67
C LEU A 169 -21.87 -5.52 15.49
N LEU A 170 -20.95 -5.76 16.43
CA LEU A 170 -21.02 -6.91 17.35
C LEU A 170 -22.18 -6.77 18.34
N SER A 171 -22.38 -5.59 18.93
CA SER A 171 -23.52 -5.35 19.83
C SER A 171 -24.86 -5.49 19.09
N LEU A 172 -24.94 -4.97 17.86
CA LEU A 172 -26.12 -5.10 17.01
C LEU A 172 -26.41 -6.57 16.65
N LYS A 173 -25.37 -7.37 16.35
CA LYS A 173 -25.50 -8.81 16.13
C LYS A 173 -26.08 -9.52 17.35
N ASN A 174 -25.56 -9.23 18.53
CA ASN A 174 -26.03 -9.87 19.77
C ASN A 174 -27.49 -9.52 20.06
N ASN A 175 -27.85 -8.23 19.92
CA ASN A 175 -29.23 -7.78 20.12
C ASN A 175 -30.20 -8.44 19.14
N LEU A 176 -29.80 -8.63 17.88
CA LEU A 176 -30.62 -9.33 16.88
C LEU A 176 -30.77 -10.82 17.20
N GLN A 177 -29.73 -11.46 17.73
CA GLN A 177 -29.77 -12.85 18.15
C GLN A 177 -30.74 -13.04 19.32
N ASP A 178 -30.70 -12.14 20.30
CA ASP A 178 -31.61 -12.17 21.45
C ASP A 178 -33.07 -11.94 21.03
N LEU A 179 -33.29 -11.02 20.09
CA LEU A 179 -34.62 -10.77 19.53
C LEU A 179 -35.15 -12.00 18.78
N LEU A 180 -34.29 -12.66 18.00
CA LEU A 180 -34.65 -13.89 17.28
C LEU A 180 -35.06 -15.00 18.27
N ASN A 181 -34.31 -15.18 19.35
CA ASN A 181 -34.62 -16.18 20.37
C ASN A 181 -35.98 -15.87 21.03
N LYS A 182 -36.23 -14.62 21.42
CA LYS A 182 -37.53 -14.20 21.98
C LYS A 182 -38.70 -14.44 21.01
N ILE A 183 -38.50 -14.22 19.71
CA ILE A 183 -39.53 -14.49 18.70
C ILE A 183 -39.80 -15.99 18.59
N ASN A 184 -38.76 -16.82 18.60
CA ASN A 184 -38.91 -18.28 18.55
C ASN A 184 -39.64 -18.81 19.79
N ASP A 185 -39.31 -18.32 20.98
CA ASP A 185 -39.98 -18.70 22.22
C ASP A 185 -41.47 -18.32 22.20
N ASN A 186 -41.77 -17.10 21.72
CA ASN A 186 -43.16 -16.64 21.58
C ASN A 186 -43.96 -17.44 20.53
N LEU A 187 -43.33 -17.83 19.42
CA LEU A 187 -43.96 -18.69 18.41
C LEU A 187 -44.25 -20.07 18.97
N TYR A 188 -43.31 -20.66 19.71
CA TYR A 188 -43.49 -21.95 20.36
C TYR A 188 -44.66 -21.93 21.36
N GLU A 189 -44.74 -20.90 22.20
CA GLU A 189 -45.87 -20.73 23.13
C GLU A 189 -47.20 -20.51 22.41
N TYR A 190 -47.20 -19.80 21.28
CA TYR A 190 -48.39 -19.61 20.46
C TYR A 190 -48.87 -20.92 19.82
N GLU A 191 -47.96 -21.73 19.26
CA GLU A 191 -48.26 -23.04 18.69
C GLU A 191 -48.82 -23.99 19.75
N LYS A 192 -48.23 -23.99 20.95
CA LYS A 192 -48.71 -24.76 22.10
C LYS A 192 -50.12 -24.36 22.53
N ARG A 193 -50.41 -23.05 22.63
CA ARG A 193 -51.75 -22.55 22.95
C ARG A 193 -52.77 -22.93 21.87
N THR A 194 -52.38 -22.85 20.60
CA THR A 194 -53.23 -23.21 19.46
C THR A 194 -53.53 -24.72 19.44
N PHE A 195 -52.53 -25.55 19.76
CA PHE A 195 -52.71 -27.00 19.92
C PHE A 195 -53.68 -27.35 21.06
N VAL A 196 -53.56 -26.69 22.22
CA VAL A 196 -54.48 -26.89 23.35
C VAL A 196 -55.91 -26.48 22.96
N TYR A 197 -56.07 -25.31 22.33
CA TYR A 197 -57.37 -24.82 21.87
C TYR A 197 -58.04 -25.77 20.86
N ASN A 198 -57.28 -26.28 19.89
CA ASN A 198 -57.78 -27.22 18.88
C ASN A 198 -58.15 -28.60 19.45
N ASN A 199 -57.54 -29.02 20.56
CA ASN A 199 -57.89 -30.29 21.23
C ASN A 199 -59.07 -30.14 22.20
N ILE A 200 -59.23 -28.98 22.84
CA ILE A 200 -60.41 -28.70 23.68
C ILE A 200 -61.68 -28.61 22.81
N ASN A 201 -61.60 -27.99 21.63
CA ASN A 201 -62.74 -27.88 20.70
C ASN A 201 -63.08 -29.16 19.92
N LYS A 202 -62.35 -30.27 20.13
CA LYS A 202 -62.70 -31.59 19.59
C LYS A 202 -63.49 -32.46 20.59
N ILE A 203 -63.61 -32.02 21.84
CA ILE A 203 -64.25 -32.77 22.94
C ILE A 203 -65.70 -32.31 23.18
N TYR A 204 -66.14 -31.24 22.51
CA TYR A 204 -67.54 -30.79 22.41
C TYR A 204 -68.05 -30.95 20.98
#